data_AF-A0A0K3BI40-F1
#
_entry.id   AF-A0A0K3BI40-F1
#
_cell.length_a   1.000
_cell.length_b   1.000
_cell.length_c   1.000
_cell.angle_alpha   90.00
_cell.angle_beta   90.00
_cell.angle_gamma   90.00
#
_symmetry.space_group_name_H-M   'P 1'
#
loop_
_entity.id
_entity.type
_entity.pdbx_description
1 polymer ?
#
loop_
_entity_poly.entity_id
_entity_poly.type
_entity_poly.pdbx_seq_one_letter_code
_entity_poly.pdbx_strand_id
1 'polypeptide(L)'
;MVATYLLPVKTALLLFPIVVLVVMLPVAVVSYRRRGRAGGWATVIFYCFLFYLLAAALQTVIPLPRDPDWYCATQNYASSPQLRPFYFIEVIDQRGRGQWSPGALLRNPALWTTALNVVLLLPLGFFLRYMVKARFLAATAIGFGTSLLFELTQLTGLWFVYPCAYRLFSVDDLILNTAGAAIGWLVTGPLGRLLPPLEADRDRKRYAERVTPSRRLFALLTDLVCFAALVGLVLGFITLLGGTPPGPVVVMLGLVWFLLVPAFTGATPGKRAMLLRVERTNGNRAGPIALAVRYGILLSPLWLLWIALSVDEWDVLARPEQLLIPAGGLVSVFLVGVWAPLAVFFGDDPAPYERLSGTVNVAVVREREADKVAG
;
A
#
# COMPACT_ATOMS: atom_id res chain seq x y z
N MET A 1 25.38 12.93 -16.44
CA MET A 1 24.06 12.95 -17.11
C MET A 1 23.06 11.96 -16.50
N VAL A 2 23.37 10.67 -16.38
CA VAL A 2 22.41 9.67 -15.84
C VAL A 2 22.01 9.93 -14.37
N ALA A 3 22.93 10.42 -13.54
CA ALA A 3 22.68 10.65 -12.12
C ALA A 3 21.47 11.57 -11.82
N THR A 4 21.23 12.60 -12.63
CA THR A 4 20.12 13.55 -12.46
C THR A 4 18.76 12.89 -12.68
N TYR A 5 18.66 11.95 -13.64
CA TYR A 5 17.42 11.19 -13.91
C TYR A 5 17.17 10.08 -12.89
N LEU A 6 18.19 9.65 -12.16
CA LEU A 6 18.06 8.58 -11.17
C LEU A 6 17.59 9.08 -9.79
N LEU A 7 17.71 10.38 -9.50
CA LEU A 7 17.32 10.93 -8.21
C LEU A 7 15.83 10.67 -7.91
N PRO A 8 14.86 10.98 -8.80
CA PRO A 8 13.44 10.75 -8.51
C PRO A 8 13.11 9.27 -8.33
N VAL A 9 13.72 8.40 -9.13
CA VAL A 9 13.54 6.94 -9.04
C VAL A 9 14.10 6.39 -7.73
N LYS A 10 15.29 6.85 -7.30
CA LYS A 10 15.87 6.48 -6.00
C LYS A 10 14.99 6.94 -4.83
N THR A 11 14.49 8.17 -4.89
CA THR A 11 13.55 8.69 -3.88
C THR A 11 12.24 7.88 -3.88
N ALA A 12 11.72 7.50 -5.04
CA ALA A 12 10.56 6.63 -5.15
C ALA A 12 10.80 5.28 -4.48
N LEU A 13 11.96 4.64 -4.74
CA LEU A 13 12.34 3.36 -4.12
C LEU A 13 12.42 3.45 -2.59
N LEU A 14 12.88 4.58 -2.05
CA LEU A 14 12.97 4.78 -0.60
C LEU A 14 11.60 5.04 0.05
N LEU A 15 10.72 5.80 -0.61
CA LEU A 15 9.39 6.13 -0.08
C LEU A 15 8.36 5.02 -0.31
N PHE A 16 8.55 4.19 -1.33
CA PHE A 16 7.58 3.17 -1.72
C PHE A 16 7.21 2.19 -0.59
N PRO A 17 8.15 1.66 0.22
CA PRO A 17 7.79 0.80 1.36
C PRO A 17 6.85 1.47 2.36
N ILE A 18 7.02 2.77 2.62
CA ILE A 18 6.15 3.54 3.52
C ILE A 18 4.75 3.67 2.91
N VAL A 19 4.67 4.01 1.63
CA VAL A 19 3.39 4.09 0.92
C VAL A 19 2.67 2.73 0.93
N VAL A 20 3.38 1.64 0.66
CA VAL A 20 2.85 0.28 0.73
C VAL A 20 2.33 -0.02 2.13
N LEU A 21 3.07 0.30 3.19
CA LEU A 21 2.65 0.08 4.57
C LEU A 21 1.32 0.79 4.90
N VAL A 22 1.14 2.02 4.41
CA VAL A 22 -0.09 2.79 4.62
C VAL A 22 -1.28 2.18 3.87
N VAL A 23 -1.09 1.81 2.60
CA VAL A 23 -2.21 1.36 1.75
C VAL A 23 -2.48 -0.15 1.83
N MET A 24 -1.55 -0.95 2.35
CA MET A 24 -1.66 -2.42 2.28
C MET A 24 -2.90 -2.95 3.01
N LEU A 25 -3.29 -2.35 4.14
CA LEU A 25 -4.45 -2.81 4.90
C LEU A 25 -5.77 -2.49 4.19
N PRO A 26 -6.04 -1.22 3.78
CA PRO A 26 -7.20 -0.92 2.94
C PRO A 26 -7.27 -1.78 1.67
N VAL A 27 -6.13 -1.96 0.98
CA VAL A 27 -6.04 -2.76 -0.24
C VAL A 27 -6.30 -4.24 0.06
N ALA A 28 -5.80 -4.79 1.16
CA ALA A 28 -6.08 -6.16 1.59
C ALA A 28 -7.57 -6.35 1.88
N VAL A 29 -8.21 -5.42 2.61
CA VAL A 29 -9.66 -5.46 2.90
C VAL A 29 -10.46 -5.51 1.60
N VAL A 30 -10.20 -4.59 0.66
CA VAL A 30 -10.89 -4.54 -0.63
C VAL A 30 -10.60 -5.81 -1.43
N SER A 31 -9.36 -6.30 -1.43
CA SER A 31 -8.93 -7.48 -2.18
C SER A 31 -9.58 -8.77 -1.68
N TYR A 32 -9.65 -8.98 -0.36
CA TYR A 32 -10.38 -10.13 0.21
C TYR A 32 -11.88 -10.04 -0.06
N ARG A 33 -12.47 -8.85 0.05
CA ARG A 33 -13.91 -8.67 -0.23
C ARG A 33 -14.29 -8.84 -1.70
N ARG A 34 -13.41 -8.47 -2.63
CA ARG A 34 -13.66 -8.59 -4.07
C ARG A 34 -13.20 -9.92 -4.67
N ARG A 35 -12.06 -10.47 -4.22
CA ARG A 35 -11.35 -11.61 -4.84
C ARG A 35 -11.12 -12.80 -3.92
N GLY A 36 -11.40 -12.71 -2.62
CA GLY A 36 -11.08 -13.77 -1.66
C GLY A 36 -9.58 -13.95 -1.35
N ARG A 37 -8.69 -13.16 -1.94
CA ARG A 37 -7.24 -13.16 -1.66
C ARG A 37 -6.64 -11.75 -1.77
N ALA A 38 -5.63 -11.46 -0.94
CA ALA A 38 -4.85 -10.23 -1.02
C ALA A 38 -3.54 -10.34 -1.82
N GLY A 39 -3.08 -11.55 -2.17
CA GLY A 39 -1.88 -11.76 -3.00
C GLY A 39 -2.21 -11.99 -4.49
N GLY A 40 -1.25 -12.51 -5.27
CA GLY A 40 -1.38 -12.95 -6.66
C GLY A 40 -1.26 -11.86 -7.72
N TRP A 41 -1.47 -12.22 -9.00
CA TRP A 41 -1.11 -11.36 -10.14
C TRP A 41 -1.77 -9.97 -10.12
N ALA A 42 -3.06 -9.89 -9.80
CA ALA A 42 -3.77 -8.62 -9.68
C ALA A 42 -3.18 -7.69 -8.61
N THR A 43 -2.65 -8.25 -7.51
CA THR A 43 -1.99 -7.47 -6.46
C THR A 43 -0.62 -6.99 -6.91
N VAL A 44 0.15 -7.83 -7.62
CA VAL A 44 1.45 -7.42 -8.20
C VAL A 44 1.26 -6.23 -9.13
N ILE A 45 0.31 -6.32 -10.05
CA ILE A 45 0.00 -5.26 -11.01
C ILE A 45 -0.45 -3.98 -10.30
N PHE A 46 -1.26 -4.10 -9.24
CA PHE A 46 -1.66 -2.95 -8.44
C PHE A 46 -0.46 -2.24 -7.77
N TYR A 47 0.47 -2.98 -7.16
CA TYR A 47 1.65 -2.39 -6.53
C TYR A 47 2.66 -1.85 -7.55
N CYS A 48 2.77 -2.47 -8.73
CA CYS A 48 3.53 -1.90 -9.86
C CYS A 48 2.91 -0.56 -10.32
N PHE A 49 1.59 -0.49 -10.41
CA PHE A 49 0.89 0.76 -10.74
C PHE A 49 1.11 1.84 -9.68
N LEU A 50 1.04 1.46 -8.39
CA LEU A 50 1.28 2.39 -7.29
C LEU A 50 2.72 2.94 -7.30
N PHE A 51 3.71 2.06 -7.50
CA PHE A 51 5.10 2.49 -7.66
C PHE A 51 5.27 3.43 -8.85
N TYR A 52 4.65 3.09 -9.99
CA TYR A 52 4.64 3.93 -11.18
C TYR A 52 4.10 5.33 -10.89
N LEU A 53 2.94 5.44 -10.24
CA LEU A 53 2.34 6.74 -9.90
C LEU A 53 3.27 7.57 -9.01
N LEU A 54 3.88 6.94 -8.00
CA LEU A 54 4.85 7.59 -7.13
C LEU A 54 6.08 8.08 -7.92
N ALA A 55 6.64 7.23 -8.77
CA ALA A 55 7.80 7.58 -9.59
C ALA A 55 7.49 8.71 -10.58
N ALA A 56 6.32 8.68 -11.24
CA ALA A 56 5.90 9.73 -12.18
C ALA A 56 5.67 11.07 -11.46
N ALA A 57 5.03 11.06 -10.28
CA ALA A 57 4.85 12.26 -9.46
C ALA A 57 6.19 12.86 -9.03
N LEU A 58 7.11 12.04 -8.53
CA LEU A 58 8.44 12.51 -8.12
C LEU A 58 9.27 12.99 -9.31
N GLN A 59 9.18 12.33 -10.47
CA GLN A 59 9.86 12.76 -11.69
C GLN A 59 9.38 14.14 -12.17
N THR A 60 8.10 14.44 -11.97
CA THR A 60 7.49 15.73 -12.30
C THR A 60 7.97 16.84 -11.37
N VAL A 61 8.13 16.54 -10.07
CA VAL A 61 8.39 17.54 -9.04
C VAL A 61 9.87 17.76 -8.76
N ILE A 62 10.71 16.72 -8.82
CA ILE A 62 12.14 16.76 -8.44
C ILE A 62 13.00 17.19 -9.65
N PRO A 63 14.04 18.03 -9.46
CA PRO A 63 14.57 18.53 -8.19
C PRO A 63 13.85 19.77 -7.67
N LEU A 64 13.66 19.80 -6.35
CA LEU A 64 13.16 20.96 -5.62
C LEU A 64 14.32 21.91 -5.28
N PRO A 65 14.22 23.21 -5.57
CA PRO A 65 15.25 24.17 -5.16
C PRO A 65 15.27 24.28 -3.63
N ARG A 66 16.48 24.25 -3.05
CA ARG A 66 16.69 24.35 -1.59
C ARG A 66 16.41 25.76 -1.07
N ASP A 67 16.74 26.77 -1.86
CA ASP A 67 16.49 28.18 -1.60
C ASP A 67 15.59 28.72 -2.73
N PRO A 68 14.26 28.77 -2.49
CA PRO A 68 13.28 29.24 -3.47
C PRO A 68 13.54 30.69 -3.92
N ASP A 69 13.86 31.58 -2.98
CA ASP A 69 13.95 33.01 -3.21
C ASP A 69 15.16 33.32 -4.09
N TRP A 70 16.33 32.76 -3.75
CA TRP A 70 17.52 32.89 -4.57
C TRP A 70 17.34 32.28 -5.96
N TYR A 71 16.73 31.09 -6.04
CA TYR A 71 16.53 30.40 -7.31
C TYR A 71 15.61 31.22 -8.23
N CYS A 72 14.47 31.67 -7.71
CA CYS A 72 13.50 32.45 -8.47
C CYS A 72 14.01 33.85 -8.84
N ALA A 73 14.90 34.45 -8.05
CA ALA A 73 15.55 35.72 -8.40
C ALA A 73 16.62 35.57 -9.50
N THR A 74 17.26 34.40 -9.60
CA THR A 74 18.43 34.19 -10.46
C THR A 74 18.12 33.43 -11.76
N GLN A 75 17.15 32.52 -11.73
CA GLN A 75 16.85 31.61 -12.84
C GLN A 75 15.59 32.03 -13.59
N ASN A 76 15.75 32.50 -14.83
CA ASN A 76 14.65 32.98 -15.65
C ASN A 76 14.22 32.00 -16.76
N TYR A 77 14.87 30.84 -16.90
CA TYR A 77 14.62 29.94 -18.05
C TYR A 77 13.18 29.39 -18.12
N ALA A 78 12.50 29.29 -16.97
CA ALA A 78 11.13 28.80 -16.85
C ALA A 78 10.10 29.93 -16.68
N SER A 79 10.52 31.20 -16.78
CA SER A 79 9.66 32.37 -16.57
C SER A 79 8.54 32.52 -17.61
N SER A 80 8.76 32.00 -18.82
CA SER A 80 7.77 31.99 -19.90
C SER A 80 7.54 30.56 -20.41
N PRO A 81 6.29 30.13 -20.61
CA PRO A 81 5.99 28.80 -21.14
C PRO A 81 6.49 28.65 -22.58
N GLN A 82 6.96 27.46 -22.92
CA GLN A 82 7.17 27.08 -24.31
C GLN A 82 5.83 26.66 -24.91
N LEU A 83 5.37 27.38 -25.95
CA LEU A 83 4.11 27.12 -26.64
C LEU A 83 4.22 26.68 -28.12
N ARG A 84 5.43 26.56 -28.70
CA ARG A 84 5.60 26.15 -30.10
C ARG A 84 5.65 24.61 -30.19
N PRO A 85 4.67 23.97 -30.86
CA PRO A 85 4.64 22.52 -30.99
C PRO A 85 5.75 22.00 -31.91
N PHE A 86 6.24 20.80 -31.61
CA PHE A 86 7.33 20.08 -32.26
C PHE A 86 8.69 20.80 -32.24
N TYR A 87 8.88 21.73 -31.32
CA TYR A 87 10.15 22.46 -31.18
C TYR A 87 11.31 21.55 -30.75
N PHE A 88 11.02 20.44 -30.06
CA PHE A 88 12.01 19.42 -29.70
C PHE A 88 12.81 18.90 -30.90
N ILE A 89 12.24 18.89 -32.12
CA ILE A 89 12.94 18.46 -33.35
C ILE A 89 14.09 19.43 -33.66
N GLU A 90 13.80 20.74 -33.60
CA GLU A 90 14.80 21.80 -33.79
C GLU A 90 15.89 21.72 -32.70
N VAL A 91 15.49 21.46 -31.44
CA VAL A 91 16.43 21.28 -30.33
C VAL A 91 17.35 20.07 -30.53
N ILE A 92 16.82 18.96 -31.04
CA ILE A 92 17.61 17.77 -31.37
C ILE A 92 18.60 18.09 -32.50
N ASP A 93 18.15 18.75 -33.57
CA ASP A 93 19.01 19.14 -34.70
C ASP A 93 20.15 20.07 -34.26
N GLN A 94 19.82 21.13 -33.54
CA GLN A 94 20.78 22.13 -33.05
C GLN A 94 21.81 21.49 -32.11
N ARG A 95 21.37 20.68 -31.14
CA ARG A 95 22.30 19.98 -30.23
C ARG A 95 23.10 18.87 -30.91
N GLY A 96 22.56 18.31 -31.99
CA GLY A 96 23.25 17.37 -32.87
C GLY A 96 24.21 18.04 -33.86
N ARG A 97 24.25 19.39 -33.92
CA ARG A 97 25.00 20.16 -34.93
C ARG A 97 24.67 19.71 -36.37
N GLY A 98 23.39 19.42 -36.63
CA GLY A 98 22.90 18.91 -37.92
C GLY A 98 23.21 17.43 -38.20
N GLN A 99 23.79 16.70 -37.25
CA GLN A 99 24.12 15.27 -37.42
C GLN A 99 22.97 14.36 -36.96
N TRP A 100 22.39 13.64 -37.93
CA TRP A 100 21.29 12.69 -37.70
C TRP A 100 21.73 11.22 -37.75
N SER A 101 23.04 10.96 -37.74
CA SER A 101 23.54 9.57 -37.70
C SER A 101 23.12 8.89 -36.39
N PRO A 102 22.84 7.56 -36.38
CA PRO A 102 22.42 6.85 -35.18
C PRO A 102 23.38 7.04 -33.99
N GLY A 103 24.69 7.05 -34.27
CA GLY A 103 25.72 7.28 -33.24
C GLY A 103 25.69 8.70 -32.65
N ALA A 104 25.41 9.72 -33.46
CA ALA A 104 25.27 11.10 -32.99
C ALA A 104 23.98 11.28 -32.17
N LEU A 105 22.87 10.71 -32.64
CA LEU A 105 21.58 10.73 -31.95
C LEU A 105 21.65 10.10 -30.55
N LEU A 106 22.27 8.92 -30.42
CA LEU A 106 22.43 8.26 -29.12
C LEU A 106 23.27 9.07 -28.12
N ARG A 107 24.16 9.93 -28.59
CA ARG A 107 24.98 10.82 -27.75
C ARG A 107 24.30 12.16 -27.47
N ASN A 108 23.20 12.47 -28.16
CA ASN A 108 22.48 13.73 -28.03
C ASN A 108 21.53 13.71 -26.81
N PRO A 109 21.76 14.54 -25.78
CA PRO A 109 20.89 14.56 -24.60
C PRO A 109 19.45 14.96 -24.89
N ALA A 110 19.20 15.77 -25.93
CA ALA A 110 17.85 16.19 -26.33
C ALA A 110 16.98 15.03 -26.81
N LEU A 111 17.60 14.03 -27.44
CA LEU A 111 16.88 12.82 -27.84
C LEU A 111 16.40 12.07 -26.60
N TRP A 112 17.27 11.91 -25.59
CA TRP A 112 16.92 11.20 -24.37
C TRP A 112 15.86 11.92 -23.55
N THR A 113 15.89 13.26 -23.44
CA THR A 113 14.81 14.00 -22.76
C THR A 113 13.47 13.80 -23.48
N THR A 114 13.47 13.87 -24.81
CA THR A 114 12.28 13.66 -25.64
C THR A 114 11.72 12.25 -25.47
N ALA A 115 12.59 11.24 -25.56
CA ALA A 115 12.20 9.84 -25.41
C ALA A 115 11.69 9.53 -23.99
N LEU A 116 12.32 10.12 -22.96
CA LEU A 116 11.90 9.92 -21.57
C LEU A 116 10.54 10.53 -21.27
N ASN A 117 10.16 11.65 -21.90
CA ASN A 117 8.79 12.17 -21.81
C ASN A 117 7.78 11.17 -22.38
N VAL A 118 8.05 10.57 -23.55
CA VAL A 118 7.20 9.49 -24.08
C VAL A 118 7.12 8.30 -23.11
N VAL A 119 8.26 7.88 -22.53
CA VAL A 119 8.30 6.76 -21.58
C VAL A 119 7.57 7.08 -20.27
N LEU A 120 7.51 8.34 -19.84
CA LEU A 120 6.91 8.75 -18.57
C LEU A 120 5.43 8.33 -18.45
N LEU A 121 4.63 8.53 -19.51
CA LEU A 121 3.21 8.15 -19.50
C LEU A 121 2.89 6.88 -20.30
N LEU A 122 3.90 6.22 -20.87
CA LEU A 122 3.71 4.90 -21.51
C LEU A 122 3.10 3.87 -20.54
N PRO A 123 3.58 3.70 -19.29
CA PRO A 123 2.96 2.77 -18.35
C PRO A 123 1.50 3.14 -18.02
N LEU A 124 1.14 4.42 -17.99
CA LEU A 124 -0.25 4.84 -17.75
C LEU A 124 -1.18 4.27 -18.83
N GLY A 125 -0.80 4.37 -20.10
CA GLY A 125 -1.53 3.75 -21.21
C GLY A 125 -1.73 2.24 -21.03
N PHE A 126 -0.67 1.55 -20.57
CA PHE A 126 -0.73 0.14 -20.23
C PHE A 126 -1.74 -0.16 -19.13
N PHE A 127 -1.64 0.52 -17.99
CA PHE A 127 -2.52 0.27 -16.85
C PHE A 127 -3.98 0.62 -17.15
N LEU A 128 -4.24 1.69 -17.91
CA LEU A 128 -5.60 2.07 -18.31
C LEU A 128 -6.25 1.01 -19.20
N ARG A 129 -5.51 0.41 -20.15
CA ARG A 129 -6.04 -0.69 -20.95
C ARG A 129 -6.18 -1.98 -20.14
N TYR A 130 -5.17 -2.31 -19.33
CA TYR A 130 -5.06 -3.61 -18.71
C TYR A 130 -5.88 -3.76 -17.43
N MET A 131 -5.88 -2.74 -16.55
CA MET A 131 -6.62 -2.74 -15.29
C MET A 131 -8.04 -2.18 -15.43
N VAL A 132 -8.17 -1.03 -16.09
CA VAL A 132 -9.45 -0.30 -16.19
C VAL A 132 -10.25 -0.69 -17.44
N LYS A 133 -9.62 -1.36 -18.41
CA LYS A 133 -10.22 -1.69 -19.72
C LYS A 133 -10.71 -0.45 -20.47
N ALA A 134 -10.03 0.67 -20.28
CA ALA A 134 -10.36 1.93 -20.95
C ALA A 134 -10.19 1.82 -22.46
N ARG A 135 -11.10 2.47 -23.20
CA ARG A 135 -11.03 2.59 -24.67
C ARG A 135 -9.87 3.50 -25.06
N PHE A 136 -9.33 3.36 -26.26
CA PHE A 136 -8.18 4.13 -26.73
C PHE A 136 -8.33 5.65 -26.51
N LEU A 137 -9.41 6.26 -27.00
CA LEU A 137 -9.63 7.70 -26.86
C LEU A 137 -9.72 8.14 -25.39
N ALA A 138 -10.37 7.35 -24.53
CA ALA A 138 -10.44 7.65 -23.10
C ALA A 138 -9.05 7.57 -22.45
N ALA A 139 -8.25 6.56 -22.80
CA ALA A 139 -6.90 6.40 -22.27
C ALA A 139 -5.97 7.55 -22.73
N THR A 140 -6.05 7.94 -24.00
CA THR A 140 -5.29 9.08 -24.54
C THR A 140 -5.73 10.40 -23.90
N ALA A 141 -7.03 10.62 -23.70
CA ALA A 141 -7.54 11.80 -23.02
C ALA A 141 -7.11 11.88 -21.55
N ILE A 142 -7.10 10.76 -20.82
CA ILE A 142 -6.56 10.68 -19.46
C ILE A 142 -5.04 10.95 -19.46
N GLY A 143 -4.31 10.42 -20.45
CA GLY A 143 -2.89 10.70 -20.64
C GLY A 143 -2.61 12.18 -20.87
N PHE A 144 -3.38 12.82 -21.74
CA PHE A 144 -3.32 14.28 -21.96
C PHE A 144 -3.63 15.06 -20.68
N GLY A 145 -4.72 14.71 -19.98
CA GLY A 145 -5.09 15.36 -18.72
C GLY A 145 -4.02 15.21 -17.64
N THR A 146 -3.37 14.05 -17.58
CA THR A 146 -2.27 13.78 -16.64
C THR A 146 -1.04 14.59 -17.00
N SER A 147 -0.70 14.67 -18.29
CA SER A 147 0.41 15.53 -18.74
C SER A 147 0.11 17.00 -18.48
N LEU A 148 -1.11 17.46 -18.72
CA LEU A 148 -1.53 18.82 -18.41
C LEU A 148 -1.43 19.11 -16.92
N LEU A 149 -1.84 18.17 -16.07
CA LEU A 149 -1.66 18.28 -14.63
C LEU A 149 -0.18 18.45 -14.25
N PHE A 150 0.72 17.69 -14.88
CA PHE A 150 2.16 17.81 -14.64
C PHE A 150 2.71 19.17 -15.05
N GLU A 151 2.39 19.62 -16.26
CA GLU A 151 2.84 20.91 -16.77
C GLU A 151 2.27 22.08 -15.94
N LEU A 152 0.99 22.02 -15.53
CA LEU A 152 0.40 23.03 -14.64
C LEU A 152 1.04 23.03 -13.26
N THR A 153 1.37 21.85 -12.72
CA THR A 153 2.10 21.74 -11.45
C THR A 153 3.46 22.42 -11.54
N GLN A 154 4.16 22.28 -12.67
CA GLN A 154 5.47 22.92 -12.91
C GLN A 154 5.34 24.44 -13.11
N LEU A 155 4.39 24.85 -13.96
CA LEU A 155 4.12 26.27 -14.26
C LEU A 155 3.74 27.07 -13.02
N THR A 156 2.97 26.47 -12.11
CA THR A 156 2.53 27.13 -10.87
C THR A 156 3.53 27.01 -9.74
N GLY A 157 4.71 26.39 -9.94
CA GLY A 157 5.69 26.20 -8.88
C GLY A 157 5.17 25.29 -7.76
N LEU A 158 4.63 24.12 -8.12
CA LEU A 158 3.96 23.19 -7.22
C LEU A 158 2.75 23.84 -6.52
N TRP A 159 1.82 24.40 -7.31
CA TRP A 159 0.60 25.04 -6.80
C TRP A 159 0.87 26.19 -5.82
N PHE A 160 1.78 27.08 -6.21
CA PHE A 160 2.20 28.26 -5.44
C PHE A 160 2.91 27.95 -4.13
N VAL A 161 3.40 26.72 -3.94
CA VAL A 161 4.37 26.40 -2.88
C VAL A 161 5.69 27.13 -3.13
N TYR A 162 6.09 27.30 -4.40
CA TYR A 162 7.22 28.12 -4.82
C TYR A 162 6.73 29.42 -5.47
N PRO A 163 7.46 30.53 -5.28
CA PRO A 163 7.04 31.84 -5.80
C PRO A 163 7.18 31.97 -7.33
N CYS A 164 7.83 31.01 -7.99
CA CYS A 164 8.01 30.98 -9.45
C CYS A 164 7.93 29.56 -10.01
N ALA A 165 7.76 29.45 -11.32
CA ALA A 165 7.97 28.21 -12.06
C ALA A 165 9.45 27.82 -11.99
N TYR A 166 9.76 26.70 -11.34
CA TYR A 166 11.13 26.18 -11.27
C TYR A 166 11.44 25.13 -12.34
N ARG A 167 10.43 24.75 -13.14
CA ARG A 167 10.54 23.93 -14.35
C ARG A 167 9.72 24.54 -15.48
N LEU A 168 10.22 24.39 -16.71
CA LEU A 168 9.64 24.99 -17.90
C LEU A 168 8.37 24.23 -18.32
N PHE A 169 7.24 24.94 -18.39
CA PHE A 169 6.04 24.44 -19.07
C PHE A 169 6.30 24.27 -20.57
N SER A 170 5.94 23.12 -21.13
CA SER A 170 6.21 22.79 -22.53
C SER A 170 5.03 22.12 -23.22
N VAL A 171 4.57 22.70 -24.33
CA VAL A 171 3.57 22.05 -25.21
C VAL A 171 4.12 20.76 -25.83
N ASP A 172 5.42 20.68 -26.07
CA ASP A 172 6.05 19.44 -26.55
C ASP A 172 5.96 18.32 -25.51
N ASP A 173 6.07 18.64 -24.22
CA ASP A 173 5.98 17.66 -23.14
C ASP A 173 4.53 17.12 -23.06
N LEU A 174 3.52 17.99 -23.24
CA LEU A 174 2.13 17.57 -23.41
C LEU A 174 1.96 16.57 -24.55
N ILE A 175 2.52 16.87 -25.72
CA ILE A 175 2.41 16.03 -26.92
C ILE A 175 3.11 14.69 -26.69
N LEU A 176 4.36 14.71 -26.21
CA LEU A 176 5.20 13.52 -26.04
C LEU A 176 4.66 12.59 -24.95
N ASN A 177 4.28 13.12 -23.80
CA ASN A 177 3.65 12.35 -22.72
C ASN A 177 2.31 11.74 -23.20
N THR A 178 1.47 12.52 -23.89
CA THR A 178 0.20 12.02 -24.44
C THR A 178 0.43 10.90 -25.46
N ALA A 179 1.42 11.07 -26.35
CA ALA A 179 1.84 10.05 -27.30
C ALA A 179 2.34 8.79 -26.57
N GLY A 180 3.09 8.95 -25.47
CA GLY A 180 3.48 7.90 -24.55
C GLY A 180 2.29 7.06 -24.08
N ALA A 181 1.27 7.71 -23.52
CA ALA A 181 0.05 7.03 -23.08
C ALA A 181 -0.67 6.30 -24.22
N ALA A 182 -0.75 6.91 -25.42
CA ALA A 182 -1.34 6.27 -26.59
C ALA A 182 -0.55 5.02 -27.03
N ILE A 183 0.79 5.12 -27.11
CA ILE A 183 1.69 4.01 -27.46
C ILE A 183 1.58 2.89 -26.43
N GLY A 184 1.60 3.22 -25.14
CA GLY A 184 1.44 2.26 -24.06
C GLY A 184 0.13 1.49 -24.17
N TRP A 185 -0.97 2.18 -24.49
CA TRP A 185 -2.25 1.54 -24.74
C TRP A 185 -2.18 0.59 -25.95
N LEU A 186 -1.57 1.01 -27.07
CA LEU A 186 -1.46 0.21 -28.29
C LEU A 186 -0.64 -1.06 -28.06
N VAL A 187 0.55 -0.94 -27.46
CA VAL A 187 1.45 -2.07 -27.12
C VAL A 187 0.79 -3.06 -26.17
N THR A 188 -0.08 -2.58 -25.29
CA THR A 188 -0.80 -3.44 -24.33
C THR A 188 -1.81 -4.36 -25.00
N GLY A 189 -2.25 -4.08 -26.22
CA GLY A 189 -3.14 -4.96 -26.97
C GLY A 189 -2.59 -6.35 -27.21
N PRO A 190 -1.46 -6.49 -27.94
CA PRO A 190 -0.82 -7.78 -28.12
C PRO A 190 -0.29 -8.35 -26.80
N LEU A 191 0.35 -7.52 -25.96
CA LEU A 191 0.95 -7.98 -24.70
C LEU A 191 -0.09 -8.52 -23.71
N GLY A 192 -1.28 -7.91 -23.66
CA GLY A 192 -2.38 -8.31 -22.79
C GLY A 192 -2.91 -9.72 -23.07
N ARG A 193 -2.62 -10.30 -24.26
CA ARG A 193 -2.93 -11.71 -24.56
C ARG A 193 -1.99 -12.69 -23.87
N LEU A 194 -0.79 -12.24 -23.50
CA LEU A 194 0.22 -13.03 -22.80
C LEU A 194 0.09 -12.92 -21.28
N LEU A 195 -0.53 -11.84 -20.79
CA LEU A 195 -0.66 -11.58 -19.36
C LEU A 195 -1.89 -12.27 -18.77
N PRO A 196 -1.81 -12.79 -17.52
CA PRO A 196 -2.96 -13.40 -16.85
C PRO A 196 -4.14 -12.42 -16.73
N PRO A 197 -5.40 -12.86 -16.88
CA PRO A 197 -6.54 -11.97 -16.73
C PRO A 197 -6.71 -11.51 -15.27
N LEU A 198 -7.17 -10.28 -15.08
CA LEU A 198 -7.45 -9.68 -13.76
C LEU A 198 -8.89 -9.96 -13.26
N GLU A 199 -9.33 -11.21 -13.40
CA GLU A 199 -10.71 -11.62 -13.09
C GLU A 199 -10.90 -11.90 -11.60
N ALA A 200 -11.58 -10.98 -10.93
CA ALA A 200 -11.90 -11.09 -9.51
C ALA A 200 -12.75 -12.32 -9.17
N ASP A 201 -13.69 -12.68 -10.06
CA ASP A 201 -14.65 -13.77 -9.78
C ASP A 201 -13.98 -15.15 -9.85
N ARG A 202 -13.03 -15.35 -10.77
CA ARG A 202 -12.23 -16.58 -10.85
C ARG A 202 -11.43 -16.81 -9.56
N ASP A 203 -10.80 -15.76 -9.06
CA ASP A 203 -10.06 -15.81 -7.79
C ASP A 203 -10.99 -16.09 -6.61
N ARG A 204 -12.13 -15.40 -6.59
CA ARG A 204 -13.10 -15.56 -5.50
C ARG A 204 -13.62 -16.99 -5.42
N LYS A 205 -14.01 -17.61 -6.54
CA LYS A 205 -14.44 -19.02 -6.58
C LYS A 205 -13.40 -19.97 -6.00
N ARG A 206 -12.10 -19.69 -6.20
CA ARG A 206 -11.01 -20.54 -5.72
C ARG A 206 -10.61 -20.29 -4.26
N TYR A 207 -10.68 -19.04 -3.80
CA TYR A 207 -10.07 -18.61 -2.54
C TYR A 207 -11.06 -18.10 -1.48
N ALA A 208 -12.34 -17.86 -1.81
CA ALA A 208 -13.30 -17.26 -0.86
C ALA A 208 -13.48 -18.08 0.42
N GLU A 209 -13.55 -19.40 0.30
CA GLU A 209 -13.70 -20.36 1.40
C GLU A 209 -12.38 -20.65 2.13
N ARG A 210 -11.25 -20.32 1.51
CA ARG A 210 -9.93 -20.65 2.07
C ARG A 210 -9.52 -19.64 3.13
N VAL A 211 -9.06 -20.15 4.27
CA VAL A 211 -8.45 -19.36 5.33
C VAL A 211 -6.94 -19.38 5.14
N THR A 212 -6.43 -18.50 4.28
CA THR A 212 -4.99 -18.44 4.01
C THR A 212 -4.21 -17.83 5.18
N PRO A 213 -2.92 -18.17 5.34
CA PRO A 213 -2.04 -17.55 6.33
C PRO A 213 -2.03 -16.02 6.23
N SER A 214 -1.94 -15.50 5.01
CA SER A 214 -2.02 -14.07 4.73
C SER A 214 -3.33 -13.43 5.19
N ARG A 215 -4.46 -14.13 5.09
CA ARG A 215 -5.78 -13.63 5.53
C ARG A 215 -5.82 -13.50 7.04
N ARG A 216 -5.24 -14.46 7.75
CA ARG A 216 -5.09 -14.44 9.21
C ARG A 216 -4.17 -13.29 9.65
N LEU A 217 -3.02 -13.13 8.97
CA LEU A 217 -2.05 -12.07 9.25
C LEU A 217 -2.67 -10.69 9.04
N PHE A 218 -3.30 -10.43 7.89
CA PHE A 218 -3.93 -9.14 7.60
C PHE A 218 -5.10 -8.85 8.54
N ALA A 219 -5.86 -9.87 8.98
CA ALA A 219 -6.88 -9.70 10.01
C ALA A 219 -6.28 -9.26 11.35
N LEU A 220 -5.21 -9.92 11.80
CA LEU A 220 -4.50 -9.57 13.03
C LEU A 220 -3.90 -8.16 12.93
N LEU A 221 -3.21 -7.82 11.84
CA LEU A 221 -2.64 -6.48 11.63
C LEU A 221 -3.73 -5.40 11.65
N THR A 222 -4.87 -5.67 11.02
CA THR A 222 -6.02 -4.74 11.06
C THR A 222 -6.55 -4.57 12.48
N ASP A 223 -6.69 -5.67 13.23
CA ASP A 223 -7.09 -5.60 14.65
C ASP A 223 -6.10 -4.79 15.48
N LEU A 224 -4.79 -5.04 15.35
CA LEU A 224 -3.77 -4.32 16.11
C LEU A 224 -3.74 -2.83 15.78
N VAL A 225 -3.79 -2.46 14.50
CA VAL A 225 -3.79 -1.05 14.07
C VAL A 225 -5.05 -0.33 14.52
N CYS A 226 -6.23 -0.93 14.31
CA CYS A 226 -7.49 -0.32 14.73
C CYS A 226 -7.62 -0.24 16.26
N PHE A 227 -7.14 -1.24 16.99
CA PHE A 227 -7.12 -1.23 18.44
C PHE A 227 -6.16 -0.16 18.99
N ALA A 228 -4.95 -0.05 18.44
CA ALA A 228 -4.00 1.00 18.82
C ALA A 228 -4.56 2.40 18.53
N ALA A 229 -5.21 2.59 17.38
CA ALA A 229 -5.88 3.85 17.04
C ALA A 229 -7.03 4.17 18.02
N LEU A 230 -7.84 3.18 18.39
CA LEU A 230 -8.89 3.33 19.38
C LEU A 230 -8.33 3.73 20.75
N VAL A 231 -7.29 3.03 21.22
CA VAL A 231 -6.63 3.34 22.50
C VAL A 231 -6.06 4.76 22.46
N GLY A 232 -5.32 5.13 21.41
CA GLY A 232 -4.77 6.48 21.26
C GLY A 232 -5.85 7.56 21.24
N LEU A 233 -6.97 7.32 20.55
CA LEU A 233 -8.10 8.24 20.51
C LEU A 233 -8.78 8.39 21.87
N VAL A 234 -9.05 7.28 22.58
CA VAL A 234 -9.71 7.31 23.90
C VAL A 234 -8.81 7.99 24.93
N LEU A 235 -7.53 7.62 24.99
CA LEU A 235 -6.57 8.23 25.90
C LEU A 235 -6.39 9.72 25.60
N GLY A 236 -6.20 10.07 24.31
CA GLY A 236 -6.07 11.46 23.88
C GLY A 236 -7.32 12.30 24.17
N PHE A 237 -8.51 11.71 24.07
CA PHE A 237 -9.76 12.40 24.40
C PHE A 237 -9.90 12.63 25.92
N ILE A 238 -9.56 11.63 26.75
CA ILE A 238 -9.58 11.77 28.21
C ILE A 238 -8.61 12.88 28.64
N THR A 239 -7.39 12.89 28.11
CA THR A 239 -6.39 13.92 28.44
C THR A 239 -6.77 15.30 27.93
N LEU A 240 -7.36 15.39 26.73
CA LEU A 240 -7.88 16.65 26.18
C LEU A 240 -8.97 17.27 27.06
N LEU A 241 -9.79 16.46 27.71
CA LEU A 241 -10.82 16.89 28.66
C LEU A 241 -10.28 17.16 30.09
N GLY A 242 -8.96 17.10 30.29
CA GLY A 242 -8.33 17.32 31.59
C GLY A 242 -8.43 16.13 32.56
N GLY A 243 -8.87 14.96 32.07
CA GLY A 243 -8.92 13.73 32.86
C GLY A 243 -7.58 12.99 32.87
N THR A 244 -7.31 12.25 33.95
CA THR A 244 -6.23 11.25 33.98
C THR A 244 -6.79 9.90 33.55
N PRO A 245 -6.24 9.23 32.52
CA PRO A 245 -6.75 7.94 32.08
C PRO A 245 -6.64 6.91 33.20
N PRO A 246 -7.73 6.18 33.53
CA PRO A 246 -7.70 5.20 34.59
C PRO A 246 -6.79 4.03 34.20
N GLY A 247 -6.00 3.53 35.16
CA GLY A 247 -5.03 2.44 34.93
C GLY A 247 -5.55 1.25 34.10
N PRO A 248 -6.75 0.71 34.36
CA PRO A 248 -7.25 -0.46 33.61
C PRO A 248 -7.91 -0.13 32.26
N VAL A 249 -7.92 1.13 31.79
CA VAL A 249 -8.67 1.52 30.58
C VAL A 249 -8.29 0.71 29.34
N VAL A 250 -6.98 0.49 29.12
CA VAL A 250 -6.48 -0.27 27.97
C VAL A 250 -6.93 -1.74 28.04
N VAL A 251 -6.91 -2.32 29.24
CA VAL A 251 -7.36 -3.69 29.49
C VAL A 251 -8.86 -3.81 29.24
N MET A 252 -9.67 -2.87 29.74
CA MET A 252 -11.12 -2.85 29.49
C MET A 252 -11.44 -2.76 28.00
N LEU A 253 -10.76 -1.88 27.25
CA LEU A 253 -10.91 -1.78 25.80
C LEU A 253 -10.51 -3.10 25.12
N GLY A 254 -9.43 -3.75 25.56
CA GLY A 254 -8.99 -5.04 25.06
C GLY A 254 -10.02 -6.15 25.29
N LEU A 255 -10.63 -6.20 26.49
CA LEU A 255 -11.70 -7.13 26.81
C LEU A 255 -12.92 -6.92 25.93
N VAL A 256 -13.31 -5.67 25.69
CA VAL A 256 -14.40 -5.35 24.77
C VAL A 256 -14.07 -5.79 23.34
N TRP A 257 -12.88 -5.41 22.83
CA TRP A 257 -12.49 -5.64 21.44
C TRP A 257 -12.27 -7.12 21.10
N PHE A 258 -11.56 -7.86 21.96
CA PHE A 258 -11.11 -9.22 21.69
C PHE A 258 -11.97 -10.31 22.35
N LEU A 259 -12.81 -9.99 23.35
CA LEU A 259 -13.72 -10.96 23.96
C LEU A 259 -15.19 -10.61 23.68
N LEU A 260 -15.66 -9.42 24.06
CA LEU A 260 -17.08 -9.07 24.01
C LEU A 260 -17.60 -8.99 22.57
N VAL A 261 -16.95 -8.19 21.72
CA VAL A 261 -17.32 -8.02 20.30
C VAL A 261 -17.36 -9.37 19.55
N PRO A 262 -16.32 -10.22 19.59
CA PRO A 262 -16.37 -11.51 18.92
C PRO A 262 -17.31 -12.52 19.58
N ALA A 263 -17.61 -12.42 20.89
CA ALA A 263 -18.61 -13.29 21.52
C ALA A 263 -20.02 -13.07 20.92
N PHE A 264 -20.38 -11.82 20.59
CA PHE A 264 -21.67 -11.50 19.97
C PHE A 264 -21.68 -11.65 18.45
N THR A 265 -20.59 -11.25 17.78
CA THR A 265 -20.55 -11.16 16.31
C THR A 265 -19.86 -12.36 15.65
N GLY A 266 -19.17 -13.19 16.43
CA GLY A 266 -18.30 -14.27 15.93
C GLY A 266 -16.97 -13.79 15.35
N ALA A 267 -16.67 -12.49 15.33
CA ALA A 267 -15.45 -11.97 14.73
C ALA A 267 -14.96 -10.67 15.39
N THR A 268 -13.65 -10.49 15.49
CA THR A 268 -13.07 -9.17 15.77
C THR A 268 -13.24 -8.26 14.55
N PRO A 269 -13.18 -6.93 14.70
CA PRO A 269 -13.30 -6.00 13.57
C PRO A 269 -12.34 -6.30 12.41
N GLY A 270 -11.08 -6.64 12.69
CA GLY A 270 -10.09 -7.03 11.69
C GLY A 270 -10.43 -8.34 10.99
N LYS A 271 -10.89 -9.36 11.73
CA LYS A 271 -11.41 -10.59 11.13
C LYS A 271 -12.61 -10.34 10.24
N ARG A 272 -13.58 -9.53 10.70
CA ARG A 272 -14.75 -9.14 9.91
C ARG A 272 -14.35 -8.37 8.65
N ALA A 273 -13.31 -7.53 8.73
CA ALA A 273 -12.76 -6.81 7.58
C ALA A 273 -12.25 -7.76 6.49
N MET A 274 -11.60 -8.86 6.90
CA MET A 274 -11.07 -9.92 6.04
C MET A 274 -12.05 -11.08 5.81
N LEU A 275 -13.34 -10.91 6.14
CA LEU A 275 -14.37 -11.94 6.01
C LEU A 275 -14.03 -13.25 6.75
N LEU A 276 -13.50 -13.17 7.97
CA LEU A 276 -13.24 -14.29 8.86
C LEU A 276 -14.17 -14.25 10.07
N ARG A 277 -14.48 -15.43 10.60
CA ARG A 277 -15.14 -15.63 11.90
C ARG A 277 -14.41 -16.69 12.72
N VAL A 278 -14.66 -16.71 14.03
CA VAL A 278 -14.16 -17.72 14.96
C VAL A 278 -15.30 -18.60 15.40
N GLU A 279 -15.13 -19.90 15.24
CA GLU A 279 -16.08 -20.92 15.67
C GLU A 279 -15.37 -21.94 16.54
N ARG A 280 -16.12 -22.70 17.33
CA ARG A 280 -15.60 -23.89 18.00
C ARG A 280 -15.40 -25.00 16.97
N THR A 281 -14.52 -25.94 17.28
CA THR A 281 -14.28 -27.14 16.43
C THR A 281 -15.56 -27.97 16.20
N ASN A 282 -16.55 -27.88 17.08
CA ASN A 282 -17.86 -28.53 16.94
C ASN A 282 -18.88 -27.69 16.14
N GLY A 283 -18.47 -26.61 15.48
CA GLY A 283 -19.33 -25.74 14.67
C GLY A 283 -20.16 -24.72 15.46
N ASN A 284 -20.18 -24.79 16.79
CA ASN A 284 -20.89 -23.82 17.63
C ASN A 284 -20.13 -22.50 17.75
N ARG A 285 -20.82 -21.45 18.21
CA ARG A 285 -20.18 -20.16 18.51
C ARG A 285 -19.14 -20.31 19.62
N ALA A 286 -18.03 -19.59 19.49
CA ALA A 286 -17.00 -19.54 20.52
C ALA A 286 -17.49 -18.74 21.74
N GLY A 287 -17.58 -19.41 22.89
CA GLY A 287 -17.90 -18.75 24.17
C GLY A 287 -16.75 -17.86 24.69
N PRO A 288 -17.02 -17.02 25.70
CA PRO A 288 -16.05 -16.04 26.21
C PRO A 288 -14.76 -16.67 26.73
N ILE A 289 -14.83 -17.83 27.39
CA ILE A 289 -13.63 -18.54 27.90
C ILE A 289 -12.74 -19.00 26.75
N ALA A 290 -13.32 -19.59 25.70
CA ALA A 290 -12.55 -20.03 24.54
C ALA A 290 -11.88 -18.85 23.83
N LEU A 291 -12.58 -17.72 23.71
CA LEU A 291 -12.02 -16.48 23.16
C LEU A 291 -10.92 -15.90 24.06
N ALA A 292 -11.09 -15.91 25.38
CA ALA A 292 -10.09 -15.46 26.34
C ALA A 292 -8.79 -16.27 26.22
N VAL A 293 -8.88 -17.60 26.18
CA VAL A 293 -7.71 -18.48 25.98
C VAL A 293 -7.07 -18.21 24.62
N ARG A 294 -7.88 -18.11 23.56
CA ARG A 294 -7.40 -17.88 22.19
C ARG A 294 -6.61 -16.57 22.07
N TYR A 295 -7.22 -15.45 22.47
CA TYR A 295 -6.62 -14.14 22.33
C TYR A 295 -5.57 -13.86 23.40
N GLY A 296 -5.68 -14.45 24.59
CA GLY A 296 -4.66 -14.41 25.62
C GLY A 296 -3.35 -15.01 25.15
N ILE A 297 -3.39 -16.18 24.48
CA ILE A 297 -2.20 -16.79 23.88
C ILE A 297 -1.75 -16.00 22.65
N LEU A 298 -2.65 -15.70 21.71
CA LEU A 298 -2.30 -15.03 20.45
C LEU A 298 -1.65 -13.65 20.66
N LEU A 299 -2.12 -12.89 21.65
CA LEU A 299 -1.61 -11.55 21.97
C LEU A 299 -0.56 -11.57 23.09
N SER A 300 -0.14 -12.75 23.56
CA SER A 300 0.86 -12.87 24.63
C SER A 300 2.17 -12.12 24.42
N PRO A 301 2.74 -12.04 23.20
CA PRO A 301 3.97 -11.26 23.03
C PRO A 301 3.76 -9.78 23.34
N LEU A 302 2.57 -9.24 23.06
CA LEU A 302 2.26 -7.83 23.24
C LEU A 302 1.99 -7.47 24.70
N TRP A 303 1.14 -8.26 25.39
CA TRP A 303 0.83 -7.95 26.79
C TRP A 303 1.98 -8.31 27.73
N LEU A 304 2.80 -9.33 27.44
CA LEU A 304 4.02 -9.60 28.21
C LEU A 304 5.08 -8.52 28.00
N LEU A 305 5.23 -8.03 26.77
CA LEU A 305 6.10 -6.88 26.49
C LEU A 305 5.61 -5.65 27.24
N TRP A 306 4.30 -5.38 27.25
CA TRP A 306 3.74 -4.27 28.00
C TRP A 306 4.00 -4.39 29.51
N ILE A 307 3.81 -5.58 30.10
CA ILE A 307 4.16 -5.84 31.51
C ILE A 307 5.65 -5.59 31.74
N ALA A 308 6.52 -6.14 30.90
CA ALA A 308 7.97 -5.97 31.04
C ALA A 308 8.41 -4.50 31.00
N LEU A 309 7.78 -3.69 30.13
CA LEU A 309 8.02 -2.25 30.03
C LEU A 309 7.37 -1.43 31.17
N SER A 310 6.45 -2.02 31.93
CA SER A 310 5.77 -1.39 33.06
C SER A 310 6.42 -1.72 34.41
N VAL A 311 7.50 -2.51 34.43
CA VAL A 311 8.29 -2.77 35.64
C VAL A 311 9.22 -1.58 35.85
N ASP A 312 9.00 -0.82 36.92
CA ASP A 312 9.80 0.37 37.25
C ASP A 312 11.27 0.01 37.54
N GLU A 313 11.50 -1.03 38.34
CA GLU A 313 12.83 -1.51 38.71
C GLU A 313 12.93 -3.04 38.64
N TRP A 314 13.93 -3.52 37.93
CA TRP A 314 14.27 -4.95 37.84
C TRP A 314 15.23 -5.32 38.97
N ASP A 315 14.73 -6.07 39.95
CA ASP A 315 15.52 -6.64 41.05
C ASP A 315 15.14 -8.12 41.21
N VAL A 316 15.77 -8.93 40.37
CA VAL A 316 15.52 -10.38 40.31
C VAL A 316 16.01 -11.10 41.56
N LEU A 317 16.99 -10.53 42.29
CA LEU A 317 17.49 -11.15 43.52
C LEU A 317 16.50 -10.97 44.66
N ALA A 318 15.92 -9.77 44.81
CA ALA A 318 14.91 -9.52 45.83
C ALA A 318 13.52 -10.06 45.45
N ARG A 319 13.20 -10.09 44.13
CA ARG A 319 11.89 -10.50 43.58
C ARG A 319 12.07 -11.51 42.46
N PRO A 320 12.39 -12.78 42.78
CA PRO A 320 12.66 -13.81 41.77
C PRO A 320 11.46 -14.08 40.85
N GLU A 321 10.23 -13.76 41.26
CA GLU A 321 9.03 -13.83 40.43
C GLU A 321 9.11 -12.96 39.17
N GLN A 322 9.95 -11.91 39.15
CA GLN A 322 10.17 -11.10 37.97
C GLN A 322 10.73 -11.93 36.79
N LEU A 323 11.43 -13.04 37.05
CA LEU A 323 11.92 -13.96 36.01
C LEU A 323 10.80 -14.62 35.19
N LEU A 324 9.58 -14.67 35.73
CA LEU A 324 8.42 -15.22 35.01
C LEU A 324 8.06 -14.38 33.79
N ILE A 325 8.34 -13.08 33.80
CA ILE A 325 8.04 -12.17 32.68
C ILE A 325 8.92 -12.49 31.45
N PRO A 326 10.27 -12.46 31.51
CA PRO A 326 11.11 -12.79 30.38
C PRO A 326 11.01 -14.28 30.00
N ALA A 327 10.88 -15.20 30.97
CA ALA A 327 10.68 -16.62 30.67
C ALA A 327 9.36 -16.86 29.93
N GLY A 328 8.26 -16.25 30.41
CA GLY A 328 6.97 -16.26 29.73
C GLY A 328 7.04 -15.59 28.35
N GLY A 329 7.80 -14.51 28.23
CA GLY A 329 8.06 -13.81 26.96
C GLY A 329 8.73 -14.72 25.94
N LEU A 330 9.76 -15.49 26.33
CA LEU A 330 10.41 -16.47 25.46
C LEU A 330 9.45 -17.57 25.01
N VAL A 331 8.67 -18.14 25.93
CA VAL A 331 7.64 -19.14 25.61
C VAL A 331 6.61 -18.55 24.65
N SER A 332 6.15 -17.34 24.91
CA SER A 332 5.17 -16.63 24.08
C SER A 332 5.69 -16.37 22.66
N VAL A 333 6.92 -15.87 22.52
CA VAL A 333 7.58 -15.66 21.23
C VAL A 333 7.76 -16.99 20.49
N PHE A 334 8.09 -18.08 21.19
CA PHE A 334 8.14 -19.40 20.56
C PHE A 334 6.75 -19.86 20.07
N LEU A 335 5.72 -19.83 20.93
CA LEU A 335 4.36 -20.28 20.59
C LEU A 335 3.75 -19.47 19.44
N VAL A 336 3.85 -18.14 19.50
CA VAL A 336 3.18 -17.21 18.58
C VAL A 336 4.07 -16.81 17.41
N GLY A 337 5.37 -16.60 17.64
CA GLY A 337 6.31 -16.15 16.63
C GLY A 337 6.95 -17.27 15.81
N VAL A 338 7.01 -18.49 16.34
CA VAL A 338 7.64 -19.64 15.65
C VAL A 338 6.62 -20.74 15.33
N TRP A 339 6.00 -21.33 16.35
CA TRP A 339 5.12 -22.48 16.15
C TRP A 339 3.84 -22.10 15.38
N ALA A 340 3.15 -21.03 15.75
CA ALA A 340 1.93 -20.63 15.04
C ALA A 340 2.16 -20.38 13.52
N PRO A 341 3.19 -19.65 13.09
CA PRO A 341 3.54 -19.55 11.67
C PRO A 341 3.86 -20.91 11.05
N LEU A 342 4.69 -21.74 11.69
CA LEU A 342 5.03 -23.06 11.15
C LEU A 342 3.78 -23.93 10.93
N ALA A 343 2.90 -24.00 11.93
CA ALA A 343 1.65 -24.74 11.86
C ALA A 343 0.72 -24.21 10.76
N VAL A 344 0.62 -22.89 10.61
CA VAL A 344 -0.31 -22.26 9.66
C VAL A 344 0.22 -22.24 8.23
N PHE A 345 1.53 -22.06 8.02
CA PHE A 345 2.14 -21.94 6.69
C PHE A 345 2.59 -23.29 6.11
N PHE A 346 3.03 -24.23 6.94
CA PHE A 346 3.67 -25.47 6.49
C PHE A 346 2.98 -26.75 7.01
N GLY A 347 2.08 -26.65 7.99
CA GLY A 347 1.35 -27.78 8.55
C GLY A 347 -0.14 -27.76 8.22
N ASP A 348 -0.77 -28.92 8.39
CA ASP A 348 -2.23 -29.05 8.47
C ASP A 348 -2.72 -28.95 9.93
N ASP A 349 -1.80 -28.73 10.87
CA ASP A 349 -2.08 -28.68 12.31
C ASP A 349 -2.65 -27.32 12.75
N PRO A 350 -3.57 -27.32 13.74
CA PRO A 350 -4.06 -26.08 14.33
C PRO A 350 -2.94 -25.37 15.10
N ALA A 351 -2.89 -24.04 14.99
CA ALA A 351 -1.95 -23.24 15.77
C ALA A 351 -2.18 -23.44 17.30
N PRO A 352 -1.17 -23.22 18.16
CA PRO A 352 -1.27 -23.48 19.60
C PRO A 352 -2.49 -22.82 20.27
N TYR A 353 -2.79 -21.57 19.92
CA TYR A 353 -3.95 -20.83 20.42
C TYR A 353 -5.29 -21.40 19.92
N GLU A 354 -5.32 -22.07 18.77
CA GLU A 354 -6.51 -22.74 18.21
C GLU A 354 -6.75 -24.07 18.91
N ARG A 355 -5.67 -24.85 19.08
CA ARG A 355 -5.69 -26.14 19.76
C ARG A 355 -6.16 -26.02 21.21
N LEU A 356 -5.57 -25.10 21.97
CA LEU A 356 -5.87 -24.92 23.39
C LEU A 356 -7.25 -24.30 23.66
N SER A 357 -7.74 -23.46 22.74
CA SER A 357 -9.09 -22.87 22.87
C SER A 357 -10.19 -23.75 22.27
N GLY A 358 -9.86 -24.79 21.51
CA GLY A 358 -10.82 -25.57 20.73
C GLY A 358 -11.57 -24.72 19.71
N THR A 359 -10.91 -23.72 19.11
CA THR A 359 -11.52 -22.80 18.14
C THR A 359 -10.77 -22.78 16.81
N VAL A 360 -11.49 -22.47 15.74
CA VAL A 360 -10.94 -22.40 14.38
C VAL A 360 -11.38 -21.10 13.70
N ASN A 361 -10.56 -20.58 12.80
CA ASN A 361 -11.00 -19.53 11.89
C ASN A 361 -11.78 -20.16 10.72
N VAL A 362 -12.94 -19.60 10.41
CA VAL A 362 -13.77 -19.99 9.25
C VAL A 362 -13.94 -18.78 8.34
N ALA A 363 -13.89 -19.02 7.02
CA ALA A 363 -14.14 -17.97 6.04
C ALA A 363 -15.65 -17.72 5.90
N VAL A 364 -16.04 -16.44 5.93
CA VAL A 364 -17.40 -16.02 5.63
C VAL A 364 -17.52 -15.80 4.14
N VAL A 365 -18.22 -16.71 3.45
CA VAL A 365 -18.57 -16.53 2.04
C VAL A 365 -19.84 -15.70 1.98
N ARG A 366 -19.74 -14.49 1.43
CA ARG A 366 -20.93 -13.74 1.01
C ARG A 366 -21.28 -14.23 -0.39
N GLU A 367 -22.48 -14.69 -0.64
CA GLU A 367 -23.01 -14.87 -2.00
C GLU A 367 -23.28 -13.49 -2.63
N ARG A 368 -23.06 -13.32 -3.94
CA ARG A 368 -23.56 -12.13 -4.64
C ARG A 368 -25.03 -12.38 -5.01
N GLU A 369 -25.86 -11.33 -5.00
CA GLU A 369 -27.24 -11.42 -5.50
C GLU A 369 -27.32 -11.94 -6.95
N ALA A 370 -26.32 -11.66 -7.78
CA ALA A 370 -26.22 -12.21 -9.14
C ALA A 370 -26.08 -13.75 -9.18
N ASP A 371 -25.50 -14.36 -8.13
CA ASP A 371 -25.39 -15.83 -8.04
C ASP A 371 -26.69 -16.47 -7.52
N LYS A 372 -27.59 -15.69 -6.90
CA LYS A 372 -28.91 -16.16 -6.43
C LYS A 372 -29.98 -16.22 -7.52
N VAL A 373 -29.77 -15.52 -8.64
CA VAL A 373 -30.71 -15.49 -9.78
C VAL A 373 -30.36 -16.58 -10.82
N ALA A 374 -29.19 -17.21 -10.68
CA ALA A 374 -28.67 -18.21 -11.62
C ALA A 374 -28.78 -19.66 -11.11
N GLY A 375 -29.37 -19.88 -9.93
CA GLY A 375 -29.70 -21.19 -9.36
C GLY A 375 -31.19 -21.26 -9.09
#